data_AF-A0A2E7L1G6-F1
#
_entry.id   AF-A0A2E7L1G6-F1
#
_cell.length_a   1.000
_cell.length_b   1.000
_cell.length_c   1.000
_cell.angle_alpha   90.00
_cell.angle_beta   90.00
_cell.angle_gamma   90.00
#
_symmetry.space_group_name_H-M   'P 1'
#
loop_
_entity.id
_entity.type
_entity.pdbx_description
1 polymer ?
#
loop_
_entity_poly.entity_id
_entity_poly.type
_entity_poly.pdbx_seq_one_letter_code
_entity_poly.pdbx_strand_id
1 'polypeptide(L)' 'MPEPQQKELRQRIREAGLRATPARAATLDLLHRSEAPLTHADVAEHLAERGIDKATAYRNLNDMTDAGLL' A
#
# COMPACT_ATOMS: atom_id res chain seq x y z
N MET A 1 -12.70 -3.28 -15.21
CA MET A 1 -11.45 -4.07 -15.24
C MET A 1 -10.40 -3.28 -14.49
N PRO A 2 -9.61 -3.87 -13.56
CA PRO A 2 -8.53 -3.12 -12.91
C PRO A 2 -7.47 -2.73 -13.96
N GLU A 3 -6.95 -1.51 -13.86
CA GLU A 3 -5.90 -0.99 -14.74
C GLU A 3 -4.63 -1.89 -14.71
N PRO A 4 -3.82 -1.93 -15.78
CA PRO A 4 -2.62 -2.76 -15.84
C PRO A 4 -1.71 -2.61 -14.63
N GLN A 5 -1.51 -1.37 -14.18
CA GLN A 5 -0.69 -1.05 -13.00
C GLN A 5 -1.27 -1.64 -11.70
N GLN A 6 -2.60 -1.62 -11.53
CA GLN A 6 -3.26 -2.24 -10.37
C GLN A 6 -3.09 -3.76 -10.33
N LYS A 7 -3.00 -4.42 -11.49
CA LYS A 7 -2.71 -5.86 -11.56
C LYS A 7 -1.27 -6.15 -11.14
N GLU A 8 -0.33 -5.35 -11.63
CA GLU A 8 1.10 -5.47 -11.31
C GLU A 8 1.36 -5.28 -9.82
N LEU A 9 0.80 -4.23 -9.21
CA LEU A 9 0.94 -3.98 -7.76
C LEU A 9 0.40 -5.16 -6.93
N ARG A 10 -0.76 -5.70 -7.31
CA ARG A 10 -1.32 -6.88 -6.64
C ARG A 10 -0.47 -8.13 -6.83
N GLN A 11 0.23 -8.25 -7.94
CA GLN A 11 1.15 -9.36 -8.19
C GLN A 11 2.39 -9.24 -7.32
N ARG A 12 3.02 -8.06 -7.26
CA ARG A 12 4.18 -7.79 -6.38
C ARG A 12 3.87 -8.07 -4.91
N ILE A 13 2.66 -7.71 -4.46
CA ILE A 13 2.21 -8.02 -3.09
C ILE A 13 2.15 -9.53 -2.85
N ARG A 14 1.69 -10.32 -3.83
CA ARG A 14 1.63 -11.79 -3.73
C ARG A 14 3.01 -12.42 -3.77
N GLU A 15 3.90 -11.92 -4.62
CA GLU A 15 5.27 -12.39 -4.76
C GLU A 15 6.08 -12.20 -3.47
N ALA A 16 5.79 -11.13 -2.73
CA ALA A 16 6.36 -10.90 -1.39
C ALA A 16 5.69 -11.74 -0.27
N GLY A 17 4.81 -12.70 -0.61
CA GLY A 17 4.14 -13.57 0.35
C GLY A 17 2.95 -12.94 1.09
N LEU A 18 2.53 -11.72 0.74
CA LEU A 18 1.41 -11.05 1.37
C LEU A 18 0.10 -11.28 0.60
N ARG A 19 -1.03 -11.30 1.33
CA ARG A 19 -2.36 -11.25 0.70
C ARG A 19 -2.59 -9.89 0.03
N ALA A 20 -2.89 -9.85 -1.27
CA ALA A 20 -3.19 -8.64 -2.04
C ALA A 20 -4.61 -8.06 -1.77
N THR A 21 -4.83 -7.56 -0.55
CA THR A 21 -6.06 -6.86 -0.16
C THR A 21 -6.18 -5.50 -0.85
N PRO A 22 -7.40 -4.92 -0.96
CA PRO A 22 -7.57 -3.55 -1.46
C PRO A 22 -6.76 -2.51 -0.69
N ALA A 23 -6.68 -2.63 0.65
CA ALA A 23 -5.93 -1.68 1.48
C ALA A 23 -4.41 -1.74 1.21
N ARG A 24 -3.85 -2.94 1.06
CA ARG A 24 -2.43 -3.09 0.68
C ARG A 24 -2.17 -2.58 -0.74
N ALA A 25 -3.03 -2.91 -1.70
CA ALA A 25 -2.90 -2.37 -3.06
C ALA A 25 -2.93 -0.83 -3.07
N ALA A 26 -3.84 -0.21 -2.31
CA ALA A 26 -3.91 1.24 -2.18
C ALA A 26 -2.67 1.84 -1.48
N THR A 27 -2.13 1.17 -0.46
CA THR A 27 -0.92 1.61 0.24
C THR A 27 0.29 1.60 -0.71
N LEU A 28 0.49 0.50 -1.45
CA LEU A 28 1.61 0.38 -2.39
C LEU A 28 1.47 1.33 -3.59
N ASP A 29 0.26 1.51 -4.10
CA ASP A 29 -0.05 2.46 -5.19
C ASP A 29 0.25 3.91 -4.77
N LEU A 30 -0.16 4.31 -3.56
CA LEU A 30 0.15 5.62 -2.99
C LEU A 30 1.66 5.87 -2.93
N LEU A 31 2.41 4.91 -2.40
CA LEU A 31 3.87 5.04 -2.26
C LEU A 31 4.58 5.05 -3.63
N HIS A 32 4.09 4.28 -4.60
CA HIS A 32 4.64 4.29 -5.97
C HIS A 32 4.40 5.59 -6.73
N ARG A 33 3.27 6.27 -6.44
CA ARG A 33 2.90 7.53 -7.09
C ARG A 33 3.48 8.76 -6.37
N SER A 34 4.01 8.58 -5.16
CA SER A 34 4.59 9.69 -4.41
C SER A 34 5.95 10.08 -4.99
N GLU A 35 6.11 11.37 -5.32
CA GLU A 35 7.37 11.92 -5.82
C GLU A 35 8.38 12.26 -4.71
N ALA A 36 7.94 12.18 -3.45
CA ALA A 36 8.75 12.44 -2.26
C ALA A 36 8.48 11.40 -1.15
N PRO A 37 9.42 11.20 -0.22
CA PRO A 37 9.18 10.37 0.96
C PRO A 37 7.96 10.87 1.75
N LEU A 38 7.08 9.94 2.12
CA LEU A 38 5.91 10.23 2.96
C LEU A 38 6.18 9.79 4.40
N THR A 39 5.73 10.58 5.36
CA THR A 39 5.69 10.11 6.75
C THR A 39 4.54 9.12 6.92
N HIS A 40 4.57 8.35 8.01
CA HIS A 40 3.46 7.47 8.34
C HIS A 40 2.14 8.22 8.55
N ALA A 41 2.21 9.47 9.03
CA ALA A 41 1.03 10.31 9.22
C ALA A 41 0.43 10.70 7.86
N ASP A 42 1.27 11.11 6.91
CA ASP A 42 0.83 11.46 5.56
C ASP A 42 0.17 10.26 4.88
N VAL A 43 0.76 9.06 4.98
CA VAL A 43 0.17 7.84 4.42
C VAL A 43 -1.19 7.55 5.03
N ALA A 44 -1.32 7.66 6.36
CA ALA A 44 -2.59 7.41 7.04
C ALA A 44 -3.67 8.42 6.63
N GLU A 45 -3.32 9.68 6.43
CA GLU A 45 -4.23 10.74 5.98
C GLU A 45 -4.75 10.46 4.55
N HIS A 46 -3.84 10.19 3.61
CA HIS A 46 -4.21 9.88 2.22
C HIS A 46 -5.06 8.60 2.12
N LEU A 47 -4.78 7.58 2.95
CA LEU A 47 -5.54 6.33 2.96
C LEU A 47 -6.91 6.48 3.64
N ALA A 48 -7.06 7.42 4.58
CA ALA A 48 -8.34 7.72 5.22
C ALA A 48 -9.38 8.24 4.21
N GLU A 49 -8.96 8.99 3.19
CA GLU A 49 -9.83 9.42 2.08
C GLU A 49 -10.45 8.22 1.32
N ARG A 50 -9.81 7.05 1.40
CA ARG A 50 -10.28 5.79 0.81
C ARG A 50 -10.96 4.86 1.81
N GLY A 51 -11.26 5.36 3.03
CA GLY A 51 -11.91 4.60 4.10
C GLY A 51 -10.99 3.60 4.81
N ILE A 52 -9.67 3.72 4.66
CA ILE A 52 -8.71 2.87 5.36
C ILE A 52 -8.28 3.59 6.64
N ASP A 53 -8.54 2.98 7.79
CA ASP A 53 -8.18 3.57 9.07
C ASP A 53 -6.67 3.61 9.30
N LYS A 54 -6.26 4.50 10.20
CA LYS A 54 -4.86 4.73 10.59
C LYS A 54 -4.15 3.45 11.06
N ALA A 55 -4.80 2.59 11.85
CA ALA A 55 -4.18 1.36 12.33
C ALA A 55 -3.93 0.35 11.20
N THR A 56 -4.84 0.29 10.23
CA THR A 56 -4.69 -0.51 9.01
C THR A 56 -3.56 0.03 8.13
N ALA A 57 -3.43 1.35 7.99
CA ALA A 57 -2.32 1.98 7.27
C ALA A 57 -0.96 1.59 7.87
N TYR A 58 -0.78 1.74 9.19
CA TYR A 58 0.46 1.35 9.87
C TYR A 58 0.79 -0.14 9.71
N ARG A 59 -0.19 -1.03 9.90
CA ARG A 59 0.04 -2.47 9.70
C ARG A 59 0.48 -2.78 8.28
N ASN A 60 -0.12 -2.16 7.27
CA ASN A 60 0.29 -2.37 5.89
C ASN A 60 1.73 -1.90 5.64
N LEU A 61 2.12 -0.73 6.17
CA LEU A 61 3.49 -0.23 6.05
C LEU A 61 4.50 -1.18 6.68
N ASN A 62 4.22 -1.67 7.90
CA ASN A 62 5.07 -2.63 8.59
C ASN A 62 5.13 -3.96 7.82
N ASP A 63 3.99 -4.56 7.49
CA ASP A 63 3.93 -5.84 6.77
C ASP A 63 4.70 -5.79 5.45
N MET A 64 4.62 -4.67 4.71
CA MET A 64 5.34 -4.50 3.45
C MET A 64 6.84 -4.28 3.64
N THR A 65 7.24 -3.54 4.68
CA THR A 65 8.66 -3.38 5.03
C THR A 65 9.26 -4.72 5.43
N ASP A 66 8.57 -5.47 6.30
CA ASP A 66 8.98 -6.81 6.75
C ASP A 66 9.06 -7.82 5.59
N ALA A 67 8.21 -7.65 4.58
CA ALA A 67 8.21 -8.46 3.36
C ALA A 67 9.23 -7.99 2.29
N GLY A 68 9.99 -6.91 2.54
CA GLY A 68 10.97 -6.36 1.59
C GLY A 68 10.36 -5.69 0.36
N LEU A 69 9.13 -5.18 0.47
CA LEU A 69 8.41 -4.47 -0.60
C LEU A 69 8.65 -2.96 -0.62
N LEU A 70 9.02 -2.38 0.52
CA LEU A 70 9.30 -0.96 0.74
C LEU A 70 10.77 -0.75 1.13
#